data_AF-A0A5R1NWH6-F1
#
_entry.id   AF-A0A5R1NWH6-F1
#
_cell.length_a   1.000
_cell.length_b   1.000
_cell.length_c   1.000
_cell.angle_alpha   90.00
_cell.angle_beta   90.00
_cell.angle_gamma   90.00
#
_symmetry.space_group_name_H-M   'P 1'
#
loop_
_entity.id
_entity.type
_entity.pdbx_description
1 polymer ?
#
loop_
_entity_poly.entity_id
_entity_poly.type
_entity_poly.pdbx_seq_one_letter_code
_entity_poly.pdbx_strand_id
1 'polypeptide(L)'
;MFDLPVGLPSELVPLSWLIGVWEGSGVLEYKIGEESVSRTFGHRISFSHDGLPHLNYSSYTWLEPVSSQADAAARAAASVTEAAVLGTDTARSETDAAASAGTHASSEPDAISRATDASREGTPAAASSETPASSEAGAAASAETRAVNLPPELMSDERTPLVTETGYWRLSRHQGDGDPGPGMLPGTGERPFTSAAAVETLRNRDGGFDIEVTLVHPGGVAELYLGQVKGPRIDLATDAVLRTAGAKPYAAATRLYGLVDNHLLWAWDIAALGQDLRTHASGRLARVQ
;
A
#
# COMPACT_ATOMS: atom_id res chain seq x y z
N MET A 1 -21.68 11.52 -2.29
CA MET A 1 -21.11 12.31 -3.41
C MET A 1 -19.99 13.15 -2.82
N PHE A 2 -18.86 13.31 -3.50
CA PHE A 2 -17.75 14.15 -3.05
C PHE A 2 -17.74 15.40 -3.93
N ASP A 3 -18.00 16.56 -3.32
CA ASP A 3 -18.04 17.83 -4.04
C ASP A 3 -16.63 18.41 -4.13
N LEU A 4 -16.19 18.76 -5.33
CA LEU A 4 -14.86 19.33 -5.56
C LEU A 4 -14.78 20.75 -4.99
N PRO A 5 -13.76 21.10 -4.19
CA PRO A 5 -13.60 22.46 -3.66
C PRO A 5 -13.51 23.50 -4.79
N VAL A 6 -14.28 24.58 -4.67
CA VAL A 6 -14.18 25.71 -5.60
C VAL A 6 -12.80 26.37 -5.48
N GLY A 7 -12.11 26.53 -6.62
CA GLY A 7 -10.74 27.02 -6.66
C GLY A 7 -9.65 25.96 -6.41
N LEU A 8 -10.00 24.67 -6.32
CA LEU A 8 -9.00 23.60 -6.40
C LEU A 8 -8.24 23.69 -7.74
N PRO A 9 -6.90 23.73 -7.75
CA PRO A 9 -6.11 23.58 -8.97
C PRO A 9 -6.50 22.32 -9.75
N SER A 10 -6.75 22.45 -11.06
CA SER A 10 -7.13 21.32 -11.93
C SER A 10 -6.16 20.14 -11.82
N GLU A 11 -4.86 20.43 -11.65
CA GLU A 11 -3.76 19.48 -11.43
C GLU A 11 -3.98 18.57 -10.21
N LEU A 12 -4.78 18.98 -9.23
CA LEU A 12 -5.10 18.20 -8.04
C LEU A 12 -6.39 17.38 -8.14
N VAL A 13 -7.14 17.50 -9.23
CA VAL A 13 -8.39 16.73 -9.43
C VAL A 13 -8.17 15.21 -9.32
N PRO A 14 -7.10 14.60 -9.87
CA PRO A 14 -6.84 13.16 -9.70
C PRO A 14 -6.58 12.72 -8.25
N LEU A 15 -6.05 13.62 -7.42
CA LEU A 15 -5.74 13.40 -6.00
C LEU A 15 -6.84 13.92 -5.05
N SER A 16 -7.88 14.56 -5.60
CA SER A 16 -8.86 15.34 -4.83
C SER A 16 -9.56 14.54 -3.73
N TRP A 17 -9.78 13.25 -3.94
CA TRP A 17 -10.39 12.35 -2.98
C TRP A 17 -9.61 12.19 -1.67
N LEU A 18 -8.29 12.47 -1.66
CA LEU A 18 -7.46 12.48 -0.45
C LEU A 18 -7.73 13.71 0.44
N ILE A 19 -8.09 14.86 -0.15
CA ILE A 19 -8.16 16.17 0.53
C ILE A 19 -9.14 16.10 1.70
N GLY A 20 -8.73 16.61 2.86
CA GLY A 20 -9.44 16.56 4.13
C GLY A 20 -8.60 15.91 5.23
N VAL A 21 -9.23 15.60 6.37
CA VAL A 21 -8.57 14.97 7.52
C VAL A 21 -9.18 13.62 7.80
N TRP A 22 -8.32 12.64 8.02
CA TRP A 22 -8.64 11.24 8.25
C TRP A 22 -8.16 10.81 9.62
N GLU A 23 -8.97 10.05 10.36
CA GLU A 23 -8.56 9.47 11.64
C GLU A 23 -9.09 8.03 11.77
N GLY A 24 -8.33 7.18 12.44
CA GLY A 24 -8.71 5.80 12.70
C GLY A 24 -7.57 5.01 13.31
N SER A 25 -7.56 3.71 13.04
CA SER A 25 -6.61 2.77 13.64
C SER A 25 -5.91 1.91 12.58
N GLY A 26 -4.79 1.33 12.99
CA GLY A 26 -4.00 0.41 12.20
C GLY A 26 -3.33 -0.68 13.02
N VAL A 27 -2.72 -1.62 12.30
CA VAL A 27 -1.93 -2.73 12.84
C VAL A 27 -0.49 -2.57 12.38
N LEU A 28 0.44 -2.56 13.33
CA LEU A 28 1.88 -2.43 13.16
C LEU A 28 2.55 -3.78 13.47
N GLU A 29 3.29 -4.32 12.52
CA GLU A 29 4.00 -5.59 12.63
C GLU A 29 5.52 -5.38 12.54
N TYR A 30 6.26 -5.94 13.49
CA TYR A 30 7.72 -5.86 13.56
C TYR A 30 8.31 -7.06 14.30
N LYS A 31 9.65 -7.16 14.35
CA LYS A 31 10.36 -8.17 15.14
C LYS A 31 11.08 -7.56 16.34
N ILE A 32 11.13 -8.29 17.45
CA ILE A 32 12.06 -8.08 18.57
C ILE A 32 12.91 -9.36 18.69
N GLY A 33 14.15 -9.31 18.21
CA GLY A 33 14.94 -10.53 17.99
C GLY A 33 14.24 -11.41 16.95
N GLU A 34 13.92 -12.65 17.31
CA GLU A 34 13.12 -13.56 16.46
C GLU A 34 11.62 -13.52 16.72
N GLU A 35 11.16 -12.93 17.83
CA GLU A 35 9.72 -12.86 18.12
C GLU A 35 9.04 -11.79 17.26
N SER A 36 7.98 -12.19 16.56
CA SER A 36 7.12 -11.27 15.81
C SER A 36 6.11 -10.61 16.75
N VAL A 37 5.99 -9.29 16.64
CA VAL A 37 5.15 -8.44 17.47
C VAL A 37 4.13 -7.74 16.59
N SER A 38 2.86 -7.81 16.99
CA SER A 38 1.77 -7.01 16.43
C SER A 38 1.31 -5.98 17.48
N ARG A 39 1.09 -4.73 17.07
CA ARG A 39 0.56 -3.65 17.91
C ARG A 39 -0.55 -2.91 17.18
N THR A 40 -1.63 -2.59 17.90
CA THR A 40 -2.61 -1.59 17.46
C THR A 40 -2.06 -0.18 17.70
N PHE A 41 -2.27 0.70 16.73
CA PHE A 41 -1.96 2.13 16.84
C PHE A 41 -3.12 2.96 16.29
N GLY A 42 -3.26 4.19 16.78
CA GLY A 42 -4.12 5.20 16.17
C GLY A 42 -3.32 6.12 15.25
N HIS A 43 -3.99 6.66 14.23
CA HIS A 43 -3.36 7.43 13.16
C HIS A 43 -4.30 8.55 12.72
N ARG A 44 -3.77 9.78 12.62
CA ARG A 44 -4.44 10.91 11.97
C ARG A 44 -3.59 11.42 10.80
N ILE A 45 -4.22 11.59 9.64
CA ILE A 45 -3.61 12.12 8.40
C ILE A 45 -4.37 13.38 7.98
N SER A 46 -3.65 14.41 7.54
CA SER A 46 -4.20 15.61 6.91
C SER A 46 -3.66 15.77 5.49
N PHE A 47 -4.56 15.96 4.53
CA PHE A 47 -4.25 16.41 3.18
C PHE A 47 -4.93 17.76 2.91
N SER A 48 -4.17 18.79 2.57
CA SER A 48 -4.70 20.12 2.25
C SER A 48 -3.98 20.73 1.04
N HIS A 49 -4.37 21.92 0.60
CA HIS A 49 -3.69 22.68 -0.45
C HIS A 49 -3.78 24.18 -0.15
N ASP A 50 -2.90 24.97 -0.76
CA ASP A 50 -2.86 26.44 -0.67
C ASP A 50 -3.21 27.15 -2.00
N GLY A 51 -3.38 26.38 -3.09
CA GLY A 51 -3.63 26.88 -4.45
C GLY A 51 -2.48 26.60 -5.43
N LEU A 52 -1.35 26.11 -4.94
CA LEU A 52 -0.25 25.55 -5.73
C LEU A 52 -0.58 24.11 -6.18
N PRO A 53 0.10 23.58 -7.22
CA PRO A 53 -0.21 22.26 -7.79
C PRO A 53 0.40 21.09 -6.99
N HIS A 54 0.20 21.08 -5.68
CA HIS A 54 0.57 19.99 -4.79
C HIS A 54 -0.41 19.89 -3.60
N LEU A 55 -0.50 18.72 -2.98
CA LEU A 55 -1.09 18.57 -1.66
C LEU A 55 -0.02 18.74 -0.58
N ASN A 56 -0.35 19.54 0.44
CA ASN A 56 0.31 19.55 1.73
C ASN A 56 -0.12 18.29 2.50
N TYR A 57 0.83 17.53 3.01
CA TYR A 57 0.59 16.28 3.72
C TYR A 57 1.20 16.32 5.12
N SER A 58 0.46 15.87 6.13
CA SER A 58 1.02 15.53 7.43
C SER A 58 0.33 14.32 8.07
N SER A 59 1.11 13.56 8.84
CA SER A 59 0.66 12.40 9.61
C SER A 59 1.21 12.45 11.03
N TYR A 60 0.43 11.98 12.01
CA TYR A 60 0.98 11.51 13.27
C TYR A 60 0.26 10.24 13.75
N THR A 61 1.02 9.41 14.48
CA THR A 61 0.59 8.12 15.03
C THR A 61 0.87 8.02 16.52
N TRP A 62 0.10 7.18 17.20
CA TRP A 62 0.30 6.83 18.61
C TRP A 62 0.03 5.34 18.82
N LEU A 63 0.87 4.66 19.60
CA LEU A 63 0.55 3.32 20.07
C LEU A 63 -0.64 3.39 21.02
N GLU A 64 -1.58 2.47 20.87
CA GLU A 64 -2.67 2.29 21.83
C GLU A 64 -2.17 1.46 23.05
N PRO A 65 -2.81 1.61 24.23
CA PRO A 65 -2.49 0.86 25.45
C PRO A 65 -2.44 -0.66 25.25
N VAL A 66 -1.57 -1.36 25.98
CA VAL A 66 -1.49 -2.85 25.93
C VAL A 66 -2.83 -3.48 26.30
N SER A 67 -3.50 -2.96 27.32
CA SER A 67 -4.83 -3.38 27.78
C SER A 67 -5.87 -3.34 26.64
N SER A 68 -5.90 -2.26 25.85
CA SER A 68 -6.82 -2.12 24.70
C SER A 68 -6.58 -3.16 23.58
N GLN A 69 -5.39 -3.76 23.55
CA GLN A 69 -4.98 -4.73 22.53
C GLN A 69 -5.58 -6.11 22.78
N ALA A 70 -5.74 -6.50 24.05
CA ALA A 70 -6.48 -7.69 24.45
C ALA A 70 -7.98 -7.55 24.10
N ASP A 71 -8.57 -6.39 24.39
CA ASP A 71 -9.95 -6.06 23.99
C ASP A 71 -10.15 -6.08 22.47
N ALA A 72 -9.20 -5.54 21.71
CA ALA A 72 -9.24 -5.55 20.25
C ALA A 72 -9.16 -6.98 19.69
N ALA A 73 -8.26 -7.82 20.22
CA ALA A 73 -8.16 -9.23 19.85
C ALA A 73 -9.45 -10.01 20.17
N ALA A 74 -10.04 -9.79 21.35
CA ALA A 74 -11.30 -10.42 21.75
C ALA A 74 -12.47 -10.02 20.83
N ARG A 75 -12.55 -8.74 20.43
CA ARG A 75 -13.58 -8.26 19.48
C ARG A 75 -13.37 -8.81 18.06
N ALA A 76 -12.12 -8.94 17.61
CA ALA A 76 -11.81 -9.54 16.31
C ALA A 76 -12.16 -11.04 16.26
N ALA A 77 -11.90 -11.79 17.34
CA ALA A 77 -12.34 -13.17 17.46
C ALA A 77 -13.88 -13.30 17.44
N ALA A 78 -14.59 -12.36 18.09
CA ALA A 78 -16.04 -12.33 18.08
C ALA A 78 -16.64 -12.07 16.67
N SER A 79 -16.11 -11.11 15.92
CA SER A 79 -16.65 -10.80 14.57
C SER A 79 -16.34 -11.89 13.54
N VAL A 80 -15.20 -12.58 13.64
CA VAL A 80 -14.91 -13.79 12.84
C VAL A 80 -15.91 -14.91 13.17
N THR A 81 -16.29 -15.06 14.44
CA THR A 81 -17.30 -16.03 14.87
C THR A 81 -18.68 -15.68 14.31
N GLU A 82 -19.08 -14.40 14.33
CA GLU A 82 -20.35 -13.92 13.78
C GLU A 82 -20.44 -14.13 12.26
N ALA A 83 -19.35 -13.86 11.52
CA ALA A 83 -19.25 -14.15 10.09
C ALA A 83 -19.36 -15.66 9.78
N ALA A 84 -18.78 -16.52 10.62
CA ALA A 84 -18.88 -17.97 10.47
C ALA A 84 -20.30 -18.51 10.72
N VAL A 85 -21.06 -17.91 11.65
CA VAL A 85 -22.47 -18.26 11.89
C VAL A 85 -23.33 -17.92 10.66
N LEU A 86 -23.15 -16.73 10.08
CA LEU A 86 -23.91 -16.26 8.91
C LEU A 86 -23.59 -17.04 7.62
N GLY A 87 -22.43 -17.68 7.52
CA GLY A 87 -21.98 -18.41 6.32
C GLY A 87 -22.63 -19.79 6.07
N THR A 88 -23.63 -20.20 6.85
CA THR A 88 -24.14 -21.59 6.86
C THR A 88 -25.42 -21.85 6.06
N ASP A 89 -26.15 -20.83 5.62
CA ASP A 89 -27.51 -20.97 5.04
C ASP A 89 -27.60 -20.61 3.55
N THR A 90 -26.65 -21.08 2.72
CA THR A 90 -26.72 -20.95 1.25
C THR A 90 -26.10 -22.15 0.53
N ALA A 91 -26.77 -23.31 0.61
CA ALA A 91 -26.33 -24.53 -0.09
C ALA A 91 -27.53 -25.41 -0.53
N ARG A 92 -28.41 -24.88 -1.39
CA ARG A 92 -29.46 -25.67 -2.09
C ARG A 92 -30.10 -24.88 -3.26
N SER A 93 -29.65 -25.14 -4.49
CA SER A 93 -30.47 -25.21 -5.73
C SER A 93 -29.60 -25.06 -7.00
N GLU A 94 -28.91 -26.12 -7.41
CA GLU A 94 -28.43 -26.27 -8.79
C GLU A 94 -28.87 -27.64 -9.34
N THR A 95 -29.69 -27.63 -10.40
CA THR A 95 -29.90 -28.78 -11.30
C THR A 95 -30.43 -28.30 -12.65
N ASP A 96 -29.99 -28.99 -13.71
CA ASP A 96 -30.52 -29.03 -15.08
C ASP A 96 -30.75 -27.73 -15.87
N ALA A 97 -29.83 -27.46 -16.81
CA ALA A 97 -30.12 -27.70 -18.23
C ALA A 97 -28.81 -27.87 -19.04
N ALA A 98 -28.83 -28.61 -20.14
CA ALA A 98 -27.61 -29.06 -20.84
C ALA A 98 -27.55 -28.73 -22.34
N ALA A 99 -26.30 -28.55 -22.80
CA ALA A 99 -25.76 -28.85 -24.14
C ALA A 99 -26.41 -28.28 -25.42
N SER A 100 -25.57 -27.58 -26.20
CA SER A 100 -25.45 -27.84 -27.64
C SER A 100 -23.98 -27.65 -28.08
N ALA A 101 -23.55 -28.30 -29.16
CA ALA A 101 -22.14 -28.41 -29.56
C ALA A 101 -21.81 -27.65 -30.85
N GLY A 102 -20.54 -27.28 -31.03
CA GLY A 102 -20.04 -26.62 -32.24
C GLY A 102 -18.56 -26.90 -32.47
N THR A 103 -18.25 -27.89 -33.30
CA THR A 103 -16.87 -28.28 -33.65
C THR A 103 -16.39 -27.57 -34.91
N HIS A 104 -15.19 -27.00 -34.88
CA HIS A 104 -14.33 -26.88 -36.07
C HIS A 104 -12.85 -26.91 -35.66
N ALA A 105 -11.97 -27.34 -36.56
CA ALA A 105 -10.57 -27.65 -36.25
C ALA A 105 -9.60 -27.26 -37.38
N SER A 106 -8.36 -27.02 -36.97
CA SER A 106 -7.11 -27.13 -37.75
C SER A 106 -6.90 -26.28 -39.02
N SER A 107 -6.00 -25.29 -38.93
CA SER A 107 -4.89 -25.14 -39.90
C SER A 107 -3.84 -24.11 -39.45
N GLU A 108 -2.65 -24.57 -39.07
CA GLU A 108 -1.38 -23.92 -39.46
C GLU A 108 -0.81 -24.70 -40.66
N PRO A 109 0.17 -24.17 -41.41
CA PRO A 109 1.52 -24.70 -41.18
C PRO A 109 2.71 -23.74 -41.41
N ASP A 110 3.85 -24.26 -40.96
CA ASP A 110 5.22 -24.07 -41.45
C ASP A 110 6.08 -22.85 -41.05
N ALA A 111 7.34 -23.18 -40.79
CA ALA A 111 8.41 -22.30 -40.32
C ALA A 111 9.58 -22.28 -41.32
N ILE A 112 10.53 -21.35 -41.12
CA ILE A 112 11.83 -21.38 -41.80
C ILE A 112 12.94 -21.40 -40.75
N SER A 113 13.85 -22.37 -40.86
CA SER A 113 14.95 -22.62 -39.92
C SER A 113 16.32 -22.38 -40.53
N ARG A 114 17.29 -21.97 -39.70
CA ARG A 114 18.71 -22.43 -39.61
C ARG A 114 19.40 -21.66 -38.46
N ALA A 115 20.03 -22.30 -37.47
CA ALA A 115 21.28 -23.08 -37.49
C ALA A 115 22.50 -22.19 -37.79
N THR A 116 23.63 -22.25 -37.07
CA THR A 116 24.45 -23.43 -36.67
C THR A 116 24.95 -23.35 -35.19
N ASP A 117 25.04 -24.44 -34.41
CA ASP A 117 26.10 -25.50 -34.34
C ASP A 117 27.43 -25.01 -33.72
N ALA A 118 28.15 -25.67 -32.78
CA ALA A 118 27.96 -26.89 -31.96
C ALA A 118 28.38 -26.58 -30.48
N SER A 119 28.57 -27.44 -29.46
CA SER A 119 28.60 -28.90 -29.16
C SER A 119 28.12 -29.08 -27.68
N ARG A 120 27.85 -30.23 -27.02
CA ARG A 120 28.48 -31.58 -26.85
C ARG A 120 29.79 -31.59 -26.04
N GLU A 121 30.03 -32.47 -25.05
CA GLU A 121 29.30 -33.66 -24.55
C GLU A 121 29.73 -33.95 -23.07
N GLY A 122 28.99 -34.68 -22.21
CA GLY A 122 27.61 -35.17 -22.27
C GLY A 122 27.26 -36.29 -21.26
N THR A 123 25.96 -36.59 -21.13
CA THR A 123 25.34 -37.91 -20.77
C THR A 123 25.54 -38.52 -19.35
N PRO A 124 24.65 -39.43 -18.88
CA PRO A 124 24.14 -39.37 -17.49
C PRO A 124 24.04 -40.72 -16.74
N ALA A 125 23.36 -40.73 -15.58
CA ALA A 125 22.82 -41.92 -14.90
C ALA A 125 21.42 -41.62 -14.32
N ALA A 126 20.60 -42.65 -14.03
CA ALA A 126 19.19 -42.48 -13.66
C ALA A 126 18.69 -43.44 -12.56
N ALA A 127 17.86 -42.91 -11.66
CA ALA A 127 16.87 -43.58 -10.80
C ALA A 127 15.83 -42.50 -10.43
N SER A 128 14.51 -42.65 -10.54
CA SER A 128 13.57 -43.72 -10.16
C SER A 128 13.21 -43.72 -8.66
N SER A 129 11.91 -43.54 -8.38
CA SER A 129 11.20 -43.92 -7.14
C SER A 129 11.52 -43.06 -5.88
N GLU A 130 10.64 -42.80 -4.90
CA GLU A 130 9.24 -43.19 -4.63
C GLU A 130 8.41 -42.01 -4.07
N THR A 131 7.08 -42.18 -3.96
CA THR A 131 6.21 -41.30 -3.15
C THR A 131 5.51 -42.13 -2.06
N PRO A 132 5.69 -41.81 -0.77
CA PRO A 132 4.80 -42.26 0.29
C PRO A 132 3.72 -41.20 0.58
N ALA A 133 2.46 -41.62 0.63
CA ALA A 133 1.39 -40.84 1.25
C ALA A 133 1.14 -41.37 2.67
N SER A 134 1.12 -40.48 3.66
CA SER A 134 0.73 -40.80 5.03
C SER A 134 -0.15 -39.70 5.59
N SER A 135 -1.44 -39.99 5.75
CA SER A 135 -2.40 -39.12 6.40
C SER A 135 -2.42 -39.37 7.91
N GLU A 136 -2.22 -38.33 8.72
CA GLU A 136 -2.77 -38.29 10.07
C GLU A 136 -3.53 -36.97 10.28
N ALA A 137 -4.65 -37.06 10.96
CA ALA A 137 -5.51 -35.93 11.30
C ALA A 137 -5.30 -35.53 12.77
N GLY A 138 -5.64 -34.28 13.11
CA GLY A 138 -5.73 -33.86 14.52
C GLY A 138 -4.62 -32.93 14.99
N ALA A 139 -4.45 -31.79 14.31
CA ALA A 139 -3.70 -30.64 14.84
C ALA A 139 -4.52 -29.35 14.72
N ALA A 140 -5.75 -29.36 15.26
CA ALA A 140 -6.47 -28.14 15.60
C ALA A 140 -5.79 -27.50 16.83
N ALA A 141 -4.60 -26.94 16.61
CA ALA A 141 -3.86 -26.25 17.65
C ALA A 141 -4.66 -25.02 18.09
N SER A 142 -5.16 -25.05 19.33
CA SER A 142 -5.79 -23.90 19.95
C SER A 142 -4.91 -22.67 19.77
N ALA A 143 -5.47 -21.59 19.25
CA ALA A 143 -4.83 -20.29 19.24
C ALA A 143 -4.82 -19.71 20.66
N GLU A 144 -4.06 -20.33 21.56
CA GLU A 144 -3.65 -19.68 22.80
C GLU A 144 -2.99 -18.37 22.43
N THR A 145 -3.54 -17.27 22.94
CA THR A 145 -2.96 -15.93 22.75
C THR A 145 -1.64 -15.88 23.52
N ARG A 146 -0.56 -16.38 22.90
CA ARG A 146 0.80 -16.34 23.44
C ARG A 146 1.11 -14.89 23.78
N ALA A 147 1.11 -14.58 25.07
CA ALA A 147 1.33 -13.23 25.57
C ALA A 147 2.64 -12.71 24.99
N VAL A 148 2.55 -11.67 24.16
CA VAL A 148 3.71 -11.09 23.50
C VAL A 148 4.61 -10.51 24.58
N ASN A 149 5.83 -11.04 24.71
CA ASN A 149 6.76 -10.69 25.77
C ASN A 149 7.47 -9.36 25.45
N LEU A 150 6.68 -8.28 25.37
CA LEU A 150 7.20 -6.94 25.12
C LEU A 150 8.13 -6.52 26.28
N PRO A 151 9.26 -5.86 25.98
CA PRO A 151 10.05 -5.16 26.99
C PRO A 151 9.17 -4.24 27.87
N PRO A 152 9.46 -4.10 29.18
CA PRO A 152 8.65 -3.28 30.08
C PRO A 152 8.44 -1.84 29.61
N GLU A 153 9.39 -1.28 28.85
CA GLU A 153 9.34 0.07 28.27
C GLU A 153 8.27 0.22 27.17
N LEU A 154 7.78 -0.90 26.62
CA LEU A 154 6.68 -0.96 25.65
C LEU A 154 5.35 -1.40 26.30
N MET A 155 5.36 -1.73 27.59
CA MET A 155 4.17 -2.12 28.36
C MET A 155 3.44 -0.89 28.95
N SER A 156 3.02 0.03 28.07
CA SER A 156 2.27 1.23 28.48
C SER A 156 0.75 1.00 28.49
N ASP A 157 0.10 1.46 29.56
CA ASP A 157 -1.36 1.63 29.64
C ASP A 157 -1.85 3.01 29.16
N GLU A 158 -0.94 3.90 28.74
CA GLU A 158 -1.26 5.20 28.16
C GLU A 158 -0.94 5.26 26.65
N ARG A 159 -1.70 6.09 25.92
CA ARG A 159 -1.45 6.38 24.50
C ARG A 159 -0.08 7.02 24.32
N THR A 160 0.81 6.32 23.62
CA THR A 160 2.21 6.71 23.50
C THR A 160 2.49 7.26 22.09
N PRO A 161 2.90 8.54 21.93
CA PRO A 161 3.26 9.09 20.62
C PRO A 161 4.34 8.26 19.92
N LEU A 162 4.19 8.02 18.61
CA LEU A 162 5.01 7.05 17.87
C LEU A 162 5.83 7.72 16.75
N VAL A 163 5.24 7.90 15.57
CA VAL A 163 5.87 8.49 14.38
C VAL A 163 5.02 9.62 13.85
N THR A 164 5.67 10.66 13.34
CA THR A 164 5.07 11.75 12.57
C THR A 164 5.93 12.04 11.35
N GLU A 165 5.29 12.39 10.25
CA GLU A 165 5.92 12.72 8.97
C GLU A 165 5.13 13.85 8.30
N THR A 166 5.82 14.62 7.46
CA THR A 166 5.23 15.76 6.72
C THR A 166 5.84 15.84 5.33
N GLY A 167 5.13 16.40 4.36
CA GLY A 167 5.61 16.40 2.99
C GLY A 167 4.65 16.97 1.95
N TYR A 168 4.97 16.71 0.69
CA TYR A 168 4.22 17.20 -0.46
C TYR A 168 3.93 16.08 -1.46
N TRP A 169 2.73 16.07 -2.04
CA TRP A 169 2.32 15.12 -3.09
C TRP A 169 1.95 15.91 -4.36
N ARG A 170 2.46 15.53 -5.52
CA ARG A 170 2.16 16.19 -6.82
C ARG A 170 2.01 15.20 -7.96
N LEU A 171 1.35 15.61 -9.04
CA LEU A 171 1.49 14.90 -10.32
C LEU A 171 2.93 15.06 -10.83
N SER A 172 3.49 13.99 -11.38
CA SER A 172 4.76 14.06 -12.09
C SER A 172 4.55 14.78 -13.42
N ARG A 173 5.26 15.89 -13.61
CA ARG A 173 5.30 16.64 -14.86
C ARG A 173 6.55 17.49 -14.94
N HIS A 174 6.96 17.83 -16.16
CA HIS A 174 7.92 18.91 -16.35
C HIS A 174 7.34 20.25 -15.85
N GLN A 175 8.22 21.08 -15.29
CA GLN A 175 7.93 22.48 -15.01
C GLN A 175 8.31 23.32 -16.23
N GLY A 176 7.52 24.35 -16.52
CA GLY A 176 7.74 25.29 -17.63
C GLY A 176 7.70 26.73 -17.17
N ASP A 177 7.84 27.68 -18.09
CA ASP A 177 8.00 29.11 -17.78
C ASP A 177 6.83 29.73 -16.98
N GLY A 178 5.64 29.12 -17.00
CA GLY A 178 4.49 29.52 -16.19
C GLY A 178 4.46 29.01 -14.74
N ASP A 179 5.41 28.15 -14.35
CA ASP A 179 5.58 27.67 -12.98
C ASP A 179 6.50 28.61 -12.17
N PRO A 180 6.29 28.76 -10.85
CA PRO A 180 7.24 29.47 -9.98
C PRO A 180 8.62 28.80 -9.97
N GLY A 181 9.66 29.59 -10.18
CA GLY A 181 11.05 29.16 -10.18
C GLY A 181 11.68 29.04 -8.78
N PRO A 182 12.91 28.51 -8.68
CA PRO A 182 13.62 28.38 -7.41
C PRO A 182 13.86 29.75 -6.75
N GLY A 183 13.87 29.79 -5.42
CA GLY A 183 14.19 31.01 -4.67
C GLY A 183 13.10 32.10 -4.73
N MET A 184 11.82 31.71 -4.77
CA MET A 184 10.66 32.61 -4.84
C MET A 184 10.55 33.41 -6.16
N LEU A 185 11.17 32.93 -7.24
CA LEU A 185 11.00 33.55 -8.56
C LEU A 185 9.58 33.31 -9.10
N PRO A 186 8.84 34.35 -9.53
CA PRO A 186 7.53 34.15 -10.15
C PRO A 186 7.67 33.51 -11.54
N GLY A 187 6.66 32.73 -11.94
CA GLY A 187 6.52 32.28 -13.33
C GLY A 187 6.29 33.47 -14.27
N THR A 188 6.80 33.37 -15.49
CA THR A 188 6.76 34.42 -16.53
C THR A 188 5.88 34.07 -17.73
N GLY A 189 5.53 32.79 -17.90
CA GLY A 189 4.62 32.28 -18.94
C GLY A 189 3.17 32.09 -18.47
N GLU A 190 2.33 31.52 -19.34
CA GLU A 190 0.96 31.09 -18.97
C GLU A 190 1.01 29.91 -17.98
N ARG A 191 0.21 29.95 -16.90
CA ARG A 191 0.12 28.83 -15.95
C ARG A 191 -0.36 27.57 -16.70
N PRO A 192 0.40 26.46 -16.69
CA PRO A 192 0.02 25.26 -17.41
C PRO A 192 -1.09 24.48 -16.67
N PHE A 193 -1.68 23.49 -17.36
CA PHE A 193 -2.63 22.52 -16.78
C PHE A 193 -3.86 23.10 -16.04
N THR A 194 -4.27 24.33 -16.37
CA THR A 194 -5.36 25.05 -15.69
C THR A 194 -6.77 24.45 -15.89
N SER A 195 -6.96 23.51 -16.81
CA SER A 195 -8.25 22.85 -17.07
C SER A 195 -8.13 21.33 -17.01
N ALA A 196 -9.24 20.63 -16.71
CA ALA A 196 -9.28 19.17 -16.71
C ALA A 196 -8.80 18.56 -18.05
N ALA A 197 -9.21 19.12 -19.19
CA ALA A 197 -8.78 18.68 -20.51
C ALA A 197 -7.26 18.83 -20.74
N ALA A 198 -6.61 19.80 -20.11
CA ALA A 198 -5.15 19.93 -20.13
C ALA A 198 -4.49 18.88 -19.20
N VAL A 199 -5.05 18.65 -18.01
CA VAL A 199 -4.56 17.63 -17.05
C VAL A 199 -4.66 16.23 -17.63
N GLU A 200 -5.71 15.91 -18.40
CA GLU A 200 -5.84 14.63 -19.12
C GLU A 200 -4.66 14.35 -20.09
N THR A 201 -3.89 15.35 -20.51
CA THR A 201 -2.67 15.12 -21.32
C THR A 201 -1.49 14.56 -20.50
N LEU A 202 -1.59 14.56 -19.16
CA LEU A 202 -0.67 13.88 -18.23
C LEU A 202 -1.08 12.42 -17.94
N ARG A 203 -2.16 11.90 -18.54
CA ARG A 203 -2.61 10.53 -18.31
C ARG A 203 -1.60 9.54 -18.88
N ASN A 204 -1.10 8.64 -18.03
CA ASN A 204 -0.10 7.65 -18.42
C ASN A 204 -0.72 6.53 -19.29
N ARG A 205 0.13 5.71 -19.91
CA ARG A 205 -0.26 4.56 -20.75
C ARG A 205 -1.15 3.53 -20.06
N ASP A 206 -1.08 3.44 -18.73
CA ASP A 206 -1.85 2.51 -17.91
C ASP A 206 -3.20 3.11 -17.50
N GLY A 207 -3.51 4.34 -17.91
CA GLY A 207 -4.75 5.05 -17.61
C GLY A 207 -4.78 5.71 -16.22
N GLY A 208 -3.66 5.74 -15.49
CA GLY A 208 -3.47 6.54 -14.28
C GLY A 208 -2.83 7.90 -14.57
N PHE A 209 -2.40 8.59 -13.52
CA PHE A 209 -1.48 9.72 -13.60
C PHE A 209 -0.27 9.40 -12.74
N ASP A 210 0.93 9.64 -13.26
CA ASP A 210 2.16 9.44 -12.50
C ASP A 210 2.30 10.52 -11.42
N ILE A 211 2.80 10.16 -10.23
CA ILE A 211 2.89 11.05 -9.06
C ILE A 211 4.24 10.95 -8.37
N GLU A 212 4.60 12.05 -7.71
CA GLU A 212 5.79 12.23 -6.90
C GLU A 212 5.39 12.63 -5.48
N VAL A 213 5.99 11.99 -4.47
CA VAL A 213 5.72 12.28 -3.07
C VAL A 213 7.03 12.41 -2.30
N THR A 214 7.27 13.57 -1.70
CA THR A 214 8.46 13.84 -0.89
C THR A 214 8.06 13.97 0.58
N LEU A 215 8.54 13.06 1.43
CA LEU A 215 8.27 13.03 2.87
C LEU A 215 9.54 13.27 3.68
N VAL A 216 9.40 13.92 4.85
CA VAL A 216 10.48 14.09 5.84
C VAL A 216 10.02 13.62 7.22
N HIS A 217 10.94 12.94 7.92
CA HIS A 217 10.75 12.33 9.22
C HIS A 217 11.68 12.98 10.26
N PRO A 218 11.21 13.30 11.49
CA PRO A 218 12.04 13.90 12.54
C PRO A 218 13.15 12.96 13.02
N GLY A 219 13.05 11.65 12.73
CA GLY A 219 14.11 10.66 12.96
C GLY A 219 15.32 10.78 12.02
N GLY A 220 15.38 11.81 11.16
CA GLY A 220 16.51 12.06 10.25
C GLY A 220 16.46 11.25 8.95
N VAL A 221 15.27 10.88 8.50
CA VAL A 221 15.01 10.20 7.22
C VAL A 221 14.22 11.14 6.31
N ALA A 222 14.53 11.15 5.01
CA ALA A 222 13.70 11.75 3.99
C ALA A 222 13.49 10.74 2.85
N GLU A 223 12.29 10.71 2.29
CA GLU A 223 11.86 9.73 1.29
C GLU A 223 11.32 10.46 0.06
N LEU A 224 11.79 10.07 -1.13
CA LEU A 224 11.16 10.39 -2.41
C LEU A 224 10.50 9.11 -2.92
N TYR A 225 9.17 9.13 -3.02
CA TYR A 225 8.41 8.08 -3.69
C TYR A 225 8.02 8.52 -5.10
N LEU A 226 8.08 7.56 -6.02
CA LEU A 226 7.46 7.62 -7.34
C LEU A 226 6.32 6.60 -7.40
N GLY A 227 5.33 6.84 -8.24
CA GLY A 227 4.21 5.92 -8.42
C GLY A 227 3.09 6.51 -9.26
N GLN A 228 1.85 6.05 -9.06
CA GLN A 228 0.70 6.55 -9.81
C GLN A 228 -0.60 6.61 -8.99
N VAL A 229 -1.50 7.51 -9.36
CA VAL A 229 -2.92 7.51 -8.98
C VAL A 229 -3.78 6.99 -10.13
N LYS A 230 -4.63 5.98 -9.86
CA LYS A 230 -5.53 5.38 -10.85
C LYS A 230 -6.91 5.16 -10.26
N GLY A 231 -7.76 6.18 -10.41
CA GLY A 231 -9.05 6.23 -9.72
C GLY A 231 -8.85 6.35 -8.20
N PRO A 232 -9.64 5.66 -7.37
CA PRO A 232 -9.55 5.71 -5.91
C PRO A 232 -8.42 4.82 -5.33
N ARG A 233 -7.32 4.65 -6.07
CA ARG A 233 -6.14 3.85 -5.68
C ARG A 233 -4.84 4.59 -6.02
N ILE A 234 -3.87 4.50 -5.13
CA ILE A 234 -2.49 4.95 -5.32
C ILE A 234 -1.52 3.83 -4.96
N ASP A 235 -0.53 3.63 -5.84
CA ASP A 235 0.61 2.74 -5.63
C ASP A 235 1.89 3.57 -5.68
N LEU A 236 2.77 3.42 -4.67
CA LEU A 236 4.02 4.17 -4.50
C LEU A 236 5.19 3.26 -4.12
N ALA A 237 6.39 3.58 -4.58
CA ALA A 237 7.66 2.99 -4.16
C ALA A 237 8.73 4.06 -3.98
N THR A 238 9.62 3.93 -3.00
CA THR A 238 10.75 4.85 -2.82
C THR A 238 11.76 4.73 -3.96
N ASP A 239 12.00 5.82 -4.67
CA ASP A 239 13.10 5.98 -5.64
C ASP A 239 14.40 6.38 -4.93
N ALA A 240 14.29 7.25 -3.92
CA ALA A 240 15.42 7.64 -3.08
C ALA A 240 15.05 7.72 -1.59
N VAL A 241 15.96 7.27 -0.74
CA VAL A 241 15.91 7.46 0.71
C VAL A 241 17.21 8.15 1.16
N LEU A 242 17.08 9.33 1.78
CA LEU A 242 18.19 10.06 2.38
C LEU A 242 18.15 9.87 3.89
N ARG A 243 19.32 9.73 4.51
CA ARG A 243 19.46 9.55 5.96
C ARG A 243 20.58 10.42 6.53
N THR A 244 20.34 11.03 7.69
CA THR A 244 21.41 11.65 8.48
C THR A 244 22.31 10.59 9.11
N ALA A 245 23.52 10.96 9.52
CA ALA A 245 24.49 10.03 10.09
C ALA A 245 24.02 9.32 11.39
N GLY A 246 23.04 9.90 12.11
CA GLY A 246 22.44 9.30 13.30
C GLY A 246 21.14 8.53 13.06
N ALA A 247 20.59 8.54 11.85
CA ALA A 247 19.31 7.90 11.54
C ALA A 247 19.46 6.37 11.43
N LYS A 248 18.50 5.64 12.04
CA LYS A 248 18.45 4.17 12.01
C LYS A 248 18.50 3.62 10.57
N PRO A 249 19.06 2.43 10.32
CA PRO A 249 19.07 1.81 9.00
C PRO A 249 17.66 1.65 8.43
N TYR A 250 17.39 2.35 7.34
CA TYR A 250 16.16 2.31 6.54
C TYR A 250 16.58 2.55 5.09
N ALA A 251 16.07 1.76 4.15
CA ALA A 251 16.65 1.63 2.81
C ALA A 251 15.62 1.86 1.69
N ALA A 252 14.41 1.31 1.83
CA ALA A 252 13.33 1.46 0.85
C ALA A 252 11.96 1.23 1.50
N ALA A 253 10.90 1.65 0.83
CA ALA A 253 9.52 1.33 1.20
C ALA A 253 8.57 1.35 -0.01
N THR A 254 7.42 0.69 0.15
CA THR A 254 6.27 0.81 -0.75
C THR A 254 5.05 1.23 0.04
N ARG A 255 4.13 1.98 -0.59
CA ARG A 255 2.86 2.36 0.02
C ARG A 255 1.71 2.14 -0.96
N LEU A 256 0.63 1.54 -0.47
CA LEU A 256 -0.63 1.41 -1.17
C LEU A 256 -1.67 2.21 -0.40
N TYR A 257 -2.43 3.07 -1.09
CA TYR A 257 -3.60 3.76 -0.54
C TYR A 257 -4.83 3.47 -1.41
N GLY A 258 -6.01 3.37 -0.78
CA GLY A 258 -7.27 3.19 -1.50
C GLY A 258 -8.48 3.71 -0.73
N LEU A 259 -9.45 4.29 -1.44
CA LEU A 259 -10.71 4.75 -0.86
C LEU A 259 -11.80 3.69 -1.03
N VAL A 260 -12.20 3.05 0.07
CA VAL A 260 -13.21 1.97 0.10
C VAL A 260 -14.24 2.28 1.19
N ASP A 261 -15.53 2.20 0.87
CA ASP A 261 -16.65 2.56 1.78
C ASP A 261 -16.49 3.94 2.47
N ASN A 262 -15.97 4.94 1.75
CA ASN A 262 -15.62 6.27 2.29
C ASN A 262 -14.56 6.25 3.42
N HIS A 263 -13.76 5.20 3.52
CA HIS A 263 -12.58 5.10 4.39
C HIS A 263 -11.30 5.08 3.56
N LEU A 264 -10.27 5.79 4.03
CA LEU A 264 -8.92 5.69 3.50
C LEU A 264 -8.25 4.45 4.10
N LEU A 265 -8.13 3.39 3.30
CA LEU A 265 -7.34 2.21 3.60
C LEU A 265 -5.92 2.44 3.10
N TRP A 266 -4.93 1.95 3.83
CA TRP A 266 -3.54 1.98 3.39
C TRP A 266 -2.71 0.83 3.94
N ALA A 267 -1.62 0.50 3.24
CA ALA A 267 -0.59 -0.45 3.65
C ALA A 267 0.81 0.11 3.34
N TRP A 268 1.79 -0.27 4.16
CA TRP A 268 3.19 0.18 4.10
C TRP A 268 4.11 -1.02 4.32
N ASP A 269 4.93 -1.33 3.31
CA ASP A 269 6.03 -2.29 3.44
C ASP A 269 7.35 -1.49 3.55
N ILE A 270 8.29 -1.95 4.38
CA ILE A 270 9.61 -1.31 4.53
C ILE A 270 10.76 -2.31 4.42
N ALA A 271 11.90 -1.85 3.90
CA ALA A 271 13.20 -2.50 3.99
C ALA A 271 14.05 -1.69 4.98
N ALA A 272 14.21 -2.20 6.20
CA ALA A 272 14.83 -1.48 7.31
C ALA A 272 15.53 -2.44 8.30
N LEU A 273 16.45 -1.91 9.10
CA LEU A 273 17.21 -2.63 10.14
C LEU A 273 17.91 -3.91 9.65
N GLY A 274 18.28 -3.97 8.36
CA GLY A 274 18.88 -5.16 7.74
C GLY A 274 17.87 -6.25 7.36
N GLN A 275 16.58 -5.90 7.22
CA GLN A 275 15.54 -6.75 6.63
C GLN A 275 15.19 -6.25 5.23
N ASP A 276 14.88 -7.19 4.33
CA ASP A 276 14.31 -6.91 3.01
C ASP A 276 12.88 -6.35 3.11
N LEU A 277 12.38 -5.82 1.99
CA LEU A 277 11.05 -5.20 1.87
C LEU A 277 9.94 -6.18 2.33
N ARG A 278 9.21 -5.78 3.37
CA ARG A 278 8.14 -6.58 3.96
C ARG A 278 7.06 -5.70 4.60
N THR A 279 5.84 -6.20 4.67
CA THR A 279 4.73 -5.52 5.35
C THR A 279 5.09 -5.18 6.79
N HIS A 280 4.82 -3.92 7.14
CA HIS A 280 5.17 -3.32 8.42
C HIS A 280 3.98 -2.65 9.08
N ALA A 281 3.11 -1.97 8.31
CA ALA A 281 1.87 -1.44 8.87
C ALA A 281 0.73 -1.39 7.85
N SER A 282 -0.50 -1.40 8.35
CA SER A 282 -1.70 -1.06 7.59
C SER A 282 -2.69 -0.29 8.47
N GLY A 283 -3.66 0.40 7.86
CA GLY A 283 -4.70 1.10 8.60
C GLY A 283 -5.97 1.39 7.80
N ARG A 284 -7.06 1.63 8.51
CA ARG A 284 -8.37 2.05 7.98
C ARG A 284 -8.81 3.31 8.71
N LEU A 285 -8.86 4.43 7.99
CA LEU A 285 -9.16 5.75 8.55
C LEU A 285 -10.50 6.26 8.00
N ALA A 286 -11.36 6.77 8.88
CA ALA A 286 -12.57 7.46 8.48
C ALA A 286 -12.27 8.95 8.23
N ARG A 287 -12.99 9.59 7.30
CA ARG A 287 -12.94 11.04 7.14
C ARG A 287 -13.58 11.72 8.35
N VAL A 288 -12.86 12.65 8.97
CA VAL A 288 -13.32 13.44 10.14
C VAL A 288 -13.44 14.94 9.83
N GLN A 289 -12.77 15.44 8.78
CA GLN A 289 -12.90 16.80 8.23
C GLN A 289 -12.76 16.77 6.71
#